data_AF-A0A916QU18-F1
#
_entry.id   AF-A0A916QU18-F1
#
_cell.length_a   1.000
_cell.length_b   1.000
_cell.length_c   1.000
_cell.angle_alpha   90.00
_cell.angle_beta   90.00
_cell.angle_gamma   90.00
#
_symmetry.space_group_name_H-M   'P 1'
#
loop_
_entity.id
_entity.type
_entity.pdbx_description
1 polymer ?
#
loop_
_entity_poly.entity_id
_entity_poly.type
_entity_poly.pdbx_seq_one_letter_code
_entity_poly.pdbx_strand_id
1 'polypeptide(L)'
;MQRQINVLRRLPEAKTIPIEITEFGTLDAENAPGFLLRNYCQMALSGVDRAVWYPMHPRGDGLVPVVDDAGRPTPTGRAFGFAQTEFSGLPVEPIQPDPFTYGCLFDQRKLVIWGEPREIGIPPALTAFTATGLLLDQGNLSLSPIAPLVIISSEPLQMARDITLTPQRLLADSFHQLDYPKLGALPAKSVWQNSILHNGTEQTFQTMPGQERQGVPWVPYLGHADFPDLRLAAEFLVPTQKDGSDVSVVQSYTAPYDVAVSIDARWKVSSKSEDGIGLVILVNDTPIMEQQVKTELHIKDRHIFFKRGDRLRFSISPNDTPWVDYTEHRIRLSADIFPTSELLRTK
;
A
#
# COMPACT_ATOMS: atom_id res chain seq x y z
N MET A 1 0.55 5.11 6.08
CA MET A 1 0.85 6.41 6.74
C MET A 1 0.06 7.58 6.15
N GLN A 2 0.42 8.15 4.99
CA GLN A 2 -0.20 9.41 4.52
C GLN A 2 -1.72 9.36 4.41
N ARG A 3 -2.27 8.27 3.85
CA ARG A 3 -3.73 8.07 3.76
C ARG A 3 -4.42 8.07 5.13
N GLN A 4 -3.78 7.49 6.15
CA GLN A 4 -4.33 7.41 7.51
C GLN A 4 -4.25 8.76 8.22
N ILE A 5 -3.14 9.49 8.10
CA ILE A 5 -3.05 10.87 8.63
C ILE A 5 -4.06 11.77 7.91
N ASN A 6 -4.27 11.61 6.60
CA ASN A 6 -5.29 12.34 5.86
C ASN A 6 -6.72 12.03 6.35
N VAL A 7 -6.98 10.85 6.93
CA VAL A 7 -8.26 10.57 7.60
C VAL A 7 -8.37 11.39 8.88
N LEU A 8 -7.34 11.37 9.74
CA LEU A 8 -7.31 12.16 10.97
C LEU A 8 -7.50 13.66 10.68
N ARG A 9 -6.81 14.20 9.67
CA ARG A 9 -6.89 15.62 9.25
C ARG A 9 -8.27 16.05 8.71
N ARG A 10 -9.22 15.11 8.51
CA ARG A 10 -10.62 15.46 8.17
C ARG A 10 -11.37 16.00 9.37
N LEU A 11 -10.96 15.67 10.59
CA LEU A 11 -11.55 16.22 11.81
C LEU A 11 -11.14 17.69 11.96
N PRO A 12 -12.09 18.64 12.09
CA PRO A 12 -11.78 20.06 12.22
C PRO A 12 -10.75 20.36 13.31
N GLU A 13 -10.88 19.70 14.46
CA GLU A 13 -10.03 19.85 15.63
C GLU A 13 -8.61 19.35 15.38
N ALA A 14 -8.45 18.29 14.58
CA ALA A 14 -7.15 17.69 14.27
C ALA A 14 -6.51 18.24 12.99
N LYS A 15 -7.18 19.14 12.25
CA LYS A 15 -6.72 19.62 10.94
C LYS A 15 -5.35 20.29 11.00
N THR A 16 -5.03 20.99 12.09
CA THR A 16 -3.78 21.76 12.25
C THR A 16 -2.96 21.36 13.46
N ILE A 17 -3.36 20.34 14.21
CA ILE A 17 -2.60 19.88 15.38
C ILE A 17 -1.22 19.36 14.93
N PRO A 18 -0.10 19.83 15.48
CA PRO A 18 1.21 19.22 15.27
C PRO A 18 1.17 17.71 15.51
N ILE A 19 1.67 16.93 14.55
CA ILE A 19 1.80 15.47 14.71
C ILE A 19 3.26 15.14 14.90
N GLU A 20 3.57 14.46 15.99
CA GLU A 20 4.89 13.86 16.22
C GLU A 20 4.77 12.34 16.19
N ILE A 21 5.71 11.70 15.50
CA ILE A 21 5.89 10.25 15.53
C ILE A 21 7.05 9.97 16.47
N THR A 22 6.70 9.61 17.70
CA THR A 22 7.65 9.46 18.80
C THR A 22 8.54 8.23 18.68
N GLU A 23 8.10 7.21 17.92
CA GLU A 23 8.88 6.02 17.61
C GLU A 23 8.44 5.43 16.25
N PHE A 24 9.41 5.07 15.42
CA PHE A 24 9.22 4.14 14.31
C PHE A 24 10.51 3.37 14.04
N GLY A 25 10.40 2.14 13.54
CA GLY A 25 11.53 1.26 13.29
C GLY A 25 11.08 -0.01 12.58
N THR A 26 12.02 -0.91 12.32
CA THR A 26 11.75 -2.21 11.72
C THR A 26 12.68 -3.27 12.31
N LEU A 27 12.24 -4.53 12.28
CA LEU A 27 13.06 -5.71 12.59
C LEU A 27 13.87 -6.18 11.37
N ASP A 28 13.51 -5.70 10.18
CA ASP A 28 14.16 -6.08 8.92
C ASP A 28 15.43 -5.26 8.69
N ALA A 29 16.58 -5.81 9.09
CA ALA A 29 17.88 -5.17 8.98
C ALA A 29 18.32 -4.89 7.54
N GLU A 30 17.96 -5.76 6.60
CA GLU A 30 18.34 -5.64 5.19
C GLU A 30 17.64 -4.42 4.56
N ASN A 31 16.34 -4.28 4.83
CA ASN A 31 15.52 -3.23 4.21
C ASN A 31 15.36 -1.97 5.06
N ALA A 32 15.92 -1.92 6.27
CA ALA A 32 15.81 -0.79 7.19
C ALA A 32 16.20 0.58 6.57
N PRO A 33 17.28 0.72 5.78
CA PRO A 33 17.61 1.99 5.12
C PRO A 33 16.48 2.49 4.20
N GLY A 34 15.93 1.59 3.39
CA GLY A 34 14.83 1.94 2.49
C GLY A 34 13.53 2.20 3.23
N PHE A 35 13.25 1.41 4.27
CA PHE A 35 12.10 1.61 5.17
C PHE A 35 12.15 2.99 5.84
N LEU A 36 13.31 3.39 6.36
CA LEU A 36 13.53 4.71 6.95
C LEU A 36 13.17 5.81 5.97
N LEU A 37 13.74 5.77 4.75
CA LEU A 37 13.57 6.86 3.80
C LEU A 37 12.14 6.93 3.21
N ARG A 38 11.49 5.78 2.94
CA ARG A 38 10.08 5.74 2.53
C ARG A 38 9.17 6.33 3.61
N ASN A 39 9.38 5.95 4.86
CA ASN A 39 8.58 6.46 5.97
C ASN A 39 8.84 7.95 6.20
N TYR A 40 10.10 8.38 6.19
CA TYR A 40 10.45 9.81 6.26
C TYR A 40 9.70 10.63 5.19
N CYS A 41 9.74 10.17 3.93
CA CYS A 41 8.99 10.81 2.84
C CYS A 41 7.48 10.87 3.12
N GLN A 42 6.86 9.74 3.49
CA GLN A 42 5.43 9.70 3.78
C GLN A 42 5.04 10.57 4.98
N MET A 43 5.89 10.67 6.00
CA MET A 43 5.69 11.52 7.18
C MET A 43 5.82 13.00 6.82
N ALA A 44 6.85 13.38 6.05
CA ALA A 44 7.03 14.74 5.56
C ALA A 44 5.82 15.21 4.72
N LEU A 45 5.35 14.38 3.78
CA LEU A 45 4.14 14.65 2.99
C LEU A 45 2.84 14.73 3.81
N SER A 46 2.86 14.21 5.03
CA SER A 46 1.71 14.23 5.95
C SER A 46 1.74 15.42 6.92
N GLY A 47 2.77 16.28 6.84
CA GLY A 47 2.97 17.38 7.78
C GLY A 47 3.24 16.87 9.20
N VAL A 48 4.09 15.85 9.34
CA VAL A 48 4.64 15.41 10.63
C VAL A 48 5.79 16.34 10.99
N ASP A 49 5.72 16.94 12.18
CA ASP A 49 6.69 17.95 12.64
C ASP A 49 7.98 17.30 13.15
N ARG A 50 7.86 16.10 13.72
CA ARG A 50 9.00 15.34 14.25
C ARG A 50 8.77 13.84 14.09
N ALA A 51 9.79 13.12 13.65
CA ALA A 51 9.81 11.67 13.61
C ALA A 51 11.09 11.15 14.26
N VAL A 52 10.98 10.12 15.11
CA VAL A 52 12.12 9.56 15.85
C VAL A 52 12.32 8.11 15.47
N TRP A 53 13.46 7.82 14.85
CA TRP A 53 13.88 6.44 14.63
C TRP A 53 14.18 5.77 15.98
N TYR A 54 13.63 4.58 16.17
CA TYR A 54 13.93 3.75 17.32
C TYR A 54 14.46 2.37 16.87
N PRO A 55 15.55 1.86 17.46
CA PRO A 55 16.37 2.45 18.53
C PRO A 55 17.62 3.20 18.02
N MET A 56 18.28 3.94 18.92
CA MET A 56 19.59 4.54 18.63
C MET A 56 20.71 3.48 18.58
N HIS A 57 20.82 2.66 19.62
CA HIS A 57 21.81 1.58 19.79
C HIS A 57 21.08 0.24 20.00
N PRO A 58 21.74 -0.93 19.90
CA PRO A 58 21.10 -2.23 20.12
C PRO A 58 20.46 -2.33 21.51
N ARG A 59 19.21 -2.80 21.59
CA ARG A 59 18.47 -2.93 22.87
C ARG A 59 18.00 -4.34 23.21
N GLY A 60 18.22 -5.30 22.31
CA GLY A 60 17.78 -6.69 22.48
C GLY A 60 16.33 -6.97 22.09
N ASP A 61 15.57 -5.97 21.63
CA ASP A 61 14.21 -6.11 21.08
C ASP A 61 14.18 -6.48 19.59
N GLY A 62 15.35 -6.58 18.97
CA GLY A 62 15.53 -6.94 17.56
C GLY A 62 15.32 -5.78 16.57
N LEU A 63 14.94 -4.58 17.04
CA LEU A 63 14.77 -3.43 16.17
C LEU A 63 16.11 -2.87 15.70
N VAL A 64 16.16 -2.46 14.44
CA VAL A 64 17.40 -2.11 13.75
C VAL A 64 17.95 -0.77 14.23
N PRO A 65 19.13 -0.71 14.86
CA PRO A 65 19.67 0.51 15.43
C PRO A 65 20.36 1.39 14.38
N VAL A 66 20.53 2.69 14.68
CA VAL A 66 21.34 3.61 13.85
C VAL A 66 22.84 3.52 14.12
N VAL A 67 23.26 3.11 15.33
CA VAL A 67 24.67 2.80 15.64
C VAL A 67 24.83 1.37 16.17
N ASP A 68 25.97 0.75 15.91
CA ASP A 68 26.34 -0.55 16.48
C ASP A 68 26.89 -0.43 17.92
N ASP A 69 27.17 -1.56 18.57
CA ASP A 69 27.72 -1.58 19.93
C ASP A 69 29.10 -0.91 20.06
N ALA A 70 29.82 -0.76 18.94
CA ALA A 70 31.10 -0.05 18.89
C ALA A 70 30.92 1.46 18.62
N GLY A 71 29.67 1.95 18.55
CA GLY A 71 29.34 3.35 18.28
C GLY A 71 29.49 3.75 16.81
N ARG A 72 29.63 2.80 15.88
CA ARG A 72 29.80 3.09 14.45
C ARG A 72 28.44 3.14 13.76
N PRO A 73 28.26 3.99 12.73
CA PRO A 73 27.01 4.04 11.98
C PRO A 73 26.69 2.71 11.28
N THR A 74 25.49 2.19 11.51
CA THR A 74 24.93 1.07 10.74
C THR A 74 24.53 1.52 9.33
N PRO A 75 24.13 0.63 8.40
CA PRO A 75 23.51 1.05 7.14
C PRO A 75 22.32 2.00 7.37
N THR A 76 21.49 1.74 8.37
CA THR A 76 20.39 2.61 8.78
C THR A 76 20.89 3.94 9.33
N GLY A 77 21.96 3.94 10.13
CA GLY A 77 22.64 5.16 10.58
C GLY A 77 23.13 6.04 9.43
N ARG A 78 23.68 5.44 8.38
CA ARG A 78 24.08 6.16 7.16
C ARG A 78 22.87 6.73 6.42
N ALA A 79 21.80 5.96 6.28
CA ALA A 79 20.56 6.46 5.69
C ALA A 79 19.93 7.60 6.50
N PHE A 80 19.95 7.51 7.83
CA PHE A 80 19.52 8.58 8.73
C PHE A 80 20.34 9.85 8.51
N GLY A 81 21.68 9.75 8.49
CA GLY A 81 22.56 10.88 8.25
C GLY A 81 22.38 11.49 6.85
N PHE A 82 22.20 10.65 5.82
CA PHE A 82 21.90 11.08 4.46
C PHE A 82 20.56 11.83 4.39
N ALA A 83 19.49 11.29 4.98
CA ALA A 83 18.19 11.94 5.00
C ALA A 83 18.22 13.28 5.75
N GLN A 84 18.95 13.35 6.87
CA GLN A 84 19.13 14.59 7.62
C GLN A 84 19.88 15.67 6.83
N THR A 85 20.89 15.27 6.08
CA THR A 85 21.69 16.19 5.25
C THR A 85 20.89 16.68 4.05
N GLU A 86 20.18 15.76 3.38
CA GLU A 86 19.59 16.06 2.09
C GLU A 86 18.17 16.62 2.16
N PHE A 87 17.35 16.22 3.14
CA PHE A 87 15.90 16.47 3.08
C PHE A 87 15.34 17.22 4.30
N SER A 88 16.10 17.32 5.39
CA SER A 88 15.61 17.91 6.64
C SER A 88 15.25 19.39 6.47
N GLY A 89 14.04 19.75 6.90
CA GLY A 89 13.52 21.12 6.82
C GLY A 89 13.15 21.61 5.41
N LEU A 90 13.29 20.78 4.38
CA LEU A 90 12.93 21.17 3.01
C LEU A 90 11.43 21.06 2.75
N PRO A 91 10.84 21.97 1.94
CA PRO A 91 9.47 21.80 1.47
C PRO A 91 9.37 20.55 0.61
N VAL A 92 8.22 19.87 0.66
CA VAL A 92 8.02 18.58 -0.01
C VAL A 92 6.68 18.54 -0.74
N GLU A 93 6.70 17.97 -1.94
CA GLU A 93 5.51 17.74 -2.77
C GLU A 93 5.39 16.25 -3.14
N PRO A 94 4.17 15.71 -3.22
CA PRO A 94 3.97 14.32 -3.59
C PRO A 94 4.18 14.10 -5.09
N ILE A 95 4.86 13.00 -5.43
CA ILE A 95 4.94 12.47 -6.79
C ILE A 95 4.21 11.14 -6.83
N GLN A 96 3.15 11.06 -7.64
CA GLN A 96 2.33 9.85 -7.76
C GLN A 96 1.77 9.74 -9.20
N PRO A 97 2.59 9.31 -10.18
CA PRO A 97 2.16 9.23 -11.58
C PRO A 97 1.10 8.13 -11.82
N ASP A 98 1.03 7.15 -10.92
CA ASP A 98 0.04 6.07 -10.92
C ASP A 98 -0.18 5.55 -9.48
N PRO A 99 -1.17 4.67 -9.23
CA PRO A 99 -1.45 4.15 -7.89
C PRO A 99 -0.31 3.33 -7.25
N PHE A 100 0.68 2.91 -8.02
CA PHE A 100 1.69 1.92 -7.63
C PHE A 100 3.08 2.53 -7.44
N THR A 101 3.20 3.84 -7.65
CA THR A 101 4.45 4.59 -7.59
C THR A 101 4.30 5.76 -6.65
N TYR A 102 5.29 5.92 -5.78
CA TYR A 102 5.27 6.90 -4.71
C TYR A 102 6.57 7.69 -4.76
N GLY A 103 6.49 8.98 -4.46
CA GLY A 103 7.67 9.78 -4.28
C GLY A 103 7.44 11.08 -3.55
N CYS A 104 8.55 11.65 -3.11
CA CYS A 104 8.66 12.97 -2.54
C CYS A 104 9.62 13.80 -3.35
N LEU A 105 9.15 14.95 -3.84
CA LEU A 105 10.01 15.96 -4.43
C LEU A 105 10.30 17.02 -3.37
N PHE A 106 11.52 17.00 -2.82
CA PHE A 106 12.00 17.99 -1.88
C PHE A 106 12.63 19.16 -2.61
N ASP A 107 12.18 20.36 -2.29
CA ASP A 107 12.74 21.64 -2.76
C ASP A 107 12.89 21.70 -4.29
N GLN A 108 11.99 21.00 -4.99
CA GLN A 108 11.98 20.81 -6.44
C GLN A 108 13.23 20.16 -7.05
N ARG A 109 14.22 19.75 -6.25
CA ARG A 109 15.55 19.31 -6.74
C ARG A 109 15.94 17.90 -6.33
N LYS A 110 15.29 17.36 -5.29
CA LYS A 110 15.66 16.06 -4.71
C LYS A 110 14.45 15.16 -4.69
N LEU A 111 14.46 14.13 -5.53
CA LEU A 111 13.38 13.16 -5.66
C LEU A 111 13.73 11.88 -4.92
N VAL A 112 12.90 11.48 -3.96
CA VAL A 112 12.87 10.11 -3.44
C VAL A 112 11.73 9.39 -4.14
N ILE A 113 11.99 8.29 -4.85
CA ILE A 113 10.96 7.56 -5.61
C ILE A 113 11.08 6.04 -5.41
N TRP A 114 9.94 5.37 -5.27
CA TRP A 114 9.84 3.93 -5.13
C TRP A 114 8.48 3.43 -5.65
N GLY A 115 8.31 2.13 -5.80
CA GLY A 115 7.07 1.57 -6.29
C GLY A 115 7.22 0.18 -6.83
N GLU A 116 6.16 -0.31 -7.44
CA GLU A 116 6.16 -1.62 -8.08
C GLU A 116 7.21 -1.69 -9.21
N PRO A 117 7.91 -2.84 -9.38
CA PRO A 117 9.09 -2.92 -10.24
C PRO A 117 8.85 -2.47 -11.68
N ARG A 118 9.63 -1.48 -12.12
CA ARG A 118 9.72 -1.03 -13.51
C ARG A 118 10.99 -0.19 -13.70
N GLU A 119 11.44 -0.10 -14.93
CA GLU A 119 12.61 0.71 -15.28
C GLU A 119 12.33 2.21 -15.13
N ILE A 120 13.37 2.94 -14.72
CA ILE A 120 13.37 4.39 -14.65
C ILE A 120 14.58 4.93 -15.42
N GLY A 121 14.34 5.84 -16.35
CA GLY A 121 15.38 6.57 -17.07
C GLY A 121 15.53 7.98 -16.52
N ILE A 122 16.77 8.43 -16.38
CA ILE A 122 17.12 9.82 -16.04
C ILE A 122 18.19 10.35 -17.00
N PRO A 123 18.22 11.66 -17.29
CA PRO A 123 19.29 12.28 -18.08
C PRO A 123 20.66 12.15 -17.42
N PRO A 124 21.77 12.09 -18.19
CA PRO A 124 23.13 11.99 -17.66
C PRO A 124 23.56 13.13 -16.72
N ALA A 125 22.88 14.28 -16.77
CA ALA A 125 23.15 15.42 -15.91
C ALA A 125 22.63 15.25 -14.47
N LEU A 126 21.72 14.29 -14.25
CA LEU A 126 21.21 13.97 -12.91
C LEU A 126 22.07 12.91 -12.25
N THR A 127 21.93 12.72 -10.94
CA THR A 127 22.65 11.68 -10.22
C THR A 127 21.69 10.87 -9.37
N ALA A 128 21.79 9.54 -9.43
CA ALA A 128 20.98 8.60 -8.65
C ALA A 128 21.78 7.99 -7.51
N PHE A 129 21.12 7.78 -6.37
CA PHE A 129 21.69 7.23 -5.15
C PHE A 129 20.75 6.19 -4.51
N THR A 130 21.33 5.31 -3.71
CA THR A 130 20.58 4.46 -2.78
C THR A 130 20.05 5.27 -1.59
N ALA A 131 19.20 4.65 -0.77
CA ALA A 131 18.76 5.21 0.50
C ALA A 131 19.90 5.54 1.49
N THR A 132 21.10 4.96 1.31
CA THR A 132 22.28 5.24 2.14
C THR A 132 23.21 6.30 1.54
N GLY A 133 22.82 6.92 0.42
CA GLY A 133 23.65 7.92 -0.27
C GLY A 133 24.77 7.34 -1.14
N LEU A 134 24.72 6.04 -1.47
CA LEU A 134 25.69 5.44 -2.39
C LEU A 134 25.29 5.74 -3.83
N LEU A 135 26.24 6.19 -4.64
CA LEU A 135 26.04 6.45 -6.07
C LEU A 135 25.62 5.19 -6.82
N LEU A 136 24.61 5.31 -7.68
CA LEU A 136 24.12 4.24 -8.54
C LEU A 136 24.58 4.43 -9.99
N ASP A 137 24.74 3.31 -10.69
CA ASP A 137 24.89 3.28 -12.14
C ASP A 137 23.56 3.64 -12.81
N GLN A 138 23.58 4.69 -13.63
CA GLN A 138 22.39 5.22 -14.29
C GLN A 138 21.89 4.33 -15.43
N GLY A 139 22.73 3.41 -15.93
CA GLY A 139 22.34 2.51 -17.02
C GLY A 139 21.28 1.47 -16.63
N ASN A 140 21.09 1.20 -15.33
CA ASN A 140 20.26 0.10 -14.84
C ASN A 140 19.43 0.50 -13.62
N LEU A 141 18.71 1.62 -13.70
CA LEU A 141 17.83 2.05 -12.60
C LEU A 141 16.44 1.41 -12.73
N SER A 142 15.92 0.94 -11.59
CA SER A 142 14.56 0.41 -11.49
C SER A 142 13.90 0.79 -10.18
N LEU A 143 12.58 0.98 -10.21
CA LEU A 143 11.79 1.12 -9.00
C LEU A 143 11.77 -0.20 -8.24
N SER A 144 11.75 -0.09 -6.91
CA SER A 144 11.57 -1.22 -5.99
C SER A 144 10.55 -0.84 -4.93
N PRO A 145 9.71 -1.79 -4.47
CA PRO A 145 8.79 -1.52 -3.38
C PRO A 145 9.53 -1.29 -2.05
N ILE A 146 10.76 -1.80 -1.92
CA ILE A 146 11.54 -1.83 -0.68
C ILE A 146 12.87 -1.05 -0.73
N ALA A 147 13.35 -0.66 -1.90
CA ALA A 147 14.57 0.12 -2.05
C ALA A 147 14.26 1.42 -2.82
N PRO A 148 14.06 2.57 -2.13
CA PRO A 148 13.82 3.83 -2.81
C PRO A 148 15.09 4.30 -3.54
N LEU A 149 14.90 4.86 -4.72
CA LEU A 149 15.90 5.60 -5.45
C LEU A 149 15.86 7.07 -5.02
N VAL A 150 17.03 7.68 -4.92
CA VAL A 150 17.18 9.11 -4.65
C VAL A 150 17.84 9.77 -5.84
N ILE A 151 17.19 10.77 -6.42
CA ILE A 151 17.72 11.54 -7.54
C ILE A 151 17.96 12.97 -7.06
N ILE A 152 19.18 13.47 -7.22
CA ILE A 152 19.57 14.82 -6.80
C ILE A 152 20.03 15.61 -8.03
N SER A 153 19.57 16.85 -8.09
CA SER A 153 19.88 17.82 -9.14
C SER A 153 20.30 19.16 -8.55
N SER A 154 21.16 19.89 -9.26
CA SER A 154 21.46 21.30 -8.93
C SER A 154 20.34 22.24 -9.37
N GLU A 155 19.57 21.84 -10.40
CA GLU A 155 18.46 22.60 -10.97
C GLU A 155 17.11 21.94 -10.66
N PRO A 156 15.99 22.69 -10.63
CA PRO A 156 14.66 22.11 -10.45
C PRO A 156 14.36 20.99 -11.45
N LEU A 157 13.92 19.85 -10.93
CA LEU A 157 13.50 18.67 -11.68
C LEU A 157 12.18 18.94 -12.40
N GLN A 158 12.14 18.64 -13.69
CA GLN A 158 10.94 18.65 -14.51
C GLN A 158 10.50 17.22 -14.76
N MET A 159 9.56 16.72 -13.96
CA MET A 159 9.17 15.30 -13.94
C MET A 159 8.89 14.70 -15.33
N ALA A 160 8.17 15.41 -16.20
CA ALA A 160 7.83 14.92 -17.55
C ALA A 160 9.02 14.83 -18.52
N ARG A 161 10.11 15.56 -18.25
CA ARG A 161 11.33 15.59 -19.06
C ARG A 161 12.44 14.73 -18.46
N ASP A 162 12.59 14.82 -17.15
CA ASP A 162 13.75 14.33 -16.41
C ASP A 162 13.56 12.90 -15.89
N ILE A 163 12.31 12.42 -15.81
CA ILE A 163 11.98 11.10 -15.30
C ILE A 163 11.15 10.36 -16.34
N THR A 164 11.71 9.29 -16.90
CA THR A 164 10.99 8.38 -17.79
C THR A 164 10.70 7.08 -17.05
N LEU A 165 9.44 6.66 -16.99
CA LEU A 165 9.04 5.39 -16.37
C LEU A 165 8.49 4.47 -17.45
N THR A 166 8.95 3.22 -17.48
CA THR A 166 8.34 2.24 -18.37
C THR A 166 6.90 1.92 -17.94
N PRO A 167 6.03 1.47 -18.86
CA PRO A 167 4.64 1.19 -18.53
C PRO A 167 4.49 0.20 -17.37
N GLN A 168 3.56 0.50 -16.45
CA GLN A 168 3.28 -0.35 -15.29
C GLN A 168 2.38 -1.52 -15.69
N ARG A 169 2.82 -2.76 -15.42
CA ARG A 169 2.06 -3.98 -15.73
C ARG A 169 0.96 -4.27 -14.74
N LEU A 170 1.10 -3.80 -13.50
CA LEU A 170 0.08 -3.93 -12.48
C LEU A 170 -1.15 -3.09 -12.85
N LEU A 171 -2.28 -3.76 -13.03
CA LEU A 171 -3.57 -3.17 -13.35
C LEU A 171 -4.35 -2.82 -12.08
N ALA A 172 -4.26 -3.70 -11.08
CA ALA A 172 -4.85 -3.46 -9.78
C ALA A 172 -4.11 -4.17 -8.63
N ASP A 173 -4.20 -3.61 -7.43
CA ASP A 173 -3.65 -4.18 -6.20
C ASP A 173 -4.48 -3.78 -4.97
N SER A 174 -4.90 -4.77 -4.17
CA SER A 174 -5.74 -4.59 -2.99
C SER A 174 -5.11 -3.69 -1.91
N PHE A 175 -3.78 -3.66 -1.83
CA PHE A 175 -3.01 -2.84 -0.92
C PHE A 175 -2.90 -1.40 -1.44
N HIS A 176 -2.42 -1.24 -2.68
CA HIS A 176 -2.16 0.09 -3.25
C HIS A 176 -3.45 0.88 -3.54
N GLN A 177 -4.57 0.22 -3.79
CA GLN A 177 -5.84 0.89 -4.12
C GLN A 177 -6.90 0.80 -3.02
N LEU A 178 -6.50 0.46 -1.78
CA LEU A 178 -7.35 0.72 -0.63
C LEU A 178 -7.46 2.23 -0.37
N ASP A 179 -8.69 2.71 -0.29
CA ASP A 179 -9.00 4.10 0.08
C ASP A 179 -9.97 4.16 1.25
N TYR A 180 -10.00 5.30 1.94
CA TYR A 180 -10.85 5.59 3.09
C TYR A 180 -11.93 6.59 2.68
N PRO A 181 -13.13 6.15 2.28
CA PRO A 181 -14.19 7.05 1.82
C PRO A 181 -14.66 7.97 2.94
N LYS A 182 -15.01 9.21 2.60
CA LYS A 182 -15.74 10.09 3.53
C LYS A 182 -17.17 9.56 3.69
N LEU A 183 -17.73 9.70 4.89
CA LEU A 183 -19.12 9.30 5.14
C LEU A 183 -20.06 10.04 4.16
N GLY A 184 -20.93 9.29 3.49
CA GLY A 184 -21.88 9.81 2.50
C GLY A 184 -21.26 10.22 1.15
N ALA A 185 -19.95 10.06 0.95
CA ALA A 185 -19.35 10.26 -0.36
C ALA A 185 -19.69 9.08 -1.28
N LEU A 186 -20.03 9.37 -2.52
CA LEU A 186 -20.13 8.33 -3.55
C LEU A 186 -18.75 7.69 -3.76
N PRO A 187 -18.67 6.37 -3.94
CA PRO A 187 -17.42 5.70 -4.28
C PRO A 187 -16.80 6.35 -5.52
N ALA A 188 -15.51 6.65 -5.46
CA ALA A 188 -14.78 7.10 -6.63
C ALA A 188 -14.89 6.03 -7.74
N LYS A 189 -15.08 6.46 -9.00
CA LYS A 189 -15.00 5.56 -10.15
C LYS A 189 -13.55 5.08 -10.29
N SER A 190 -13.25 3.95 -9.68
CA SER A 190 -11.96 3.25 -9.73
C SER A 190 -12.18 1.88 -10.36
N VAL A 191 -11.13 1.35 -11.00
CA VAL A 191 -11.12 -0.04 -11.48
C VAL A 191 -11.20 -1.04 -10.33
N TRP A 192 -10.81 -0.62 -9.11
CA TRP A 192 -10.86 -1.42 -7.89
C TRP A 192 -11.88 -0.86 -6.90
N GLN A 193 -12.75 -1.71 -6.36
CA GLN A 193 -13.78 -1.35 -5.39
C GLN A 193 -13.90 -2.38 -4.26
N ASN A 194 -14.20 -1.92 -3.05
CA ASN A 194 -14.48 -2.77 -1.90
C ASN A 194 -15.94 -2.56 -1.45
N SER A 195 -16.65 -3.64 -1.19
CA SER A 195 -18.03 -3.64 -0.70
C SER A 195 -18.27 -4.76 0.31
N ILE A 196 -19.43 -4.72 0.94
CA ILE A 196 -19.89 -5.70 1.92
C ILE A 196 -21.04 -6.46 1.27
N LEU A 197 -21.06 -7.78 1.37
CA LEU A 197 -22.20 -8.59 0.94
C LEU A 197 -22.87 -9.19 2.18
N HIS A 198 -24.15 -8.89 2.38
CA HIS A 198 -24.95 -9.45 3.48
C HIS A 198 -26.36 -9.71 2.96
N ASN A 199 -26.86 -10.95 3.12
CA ASN A 199 -28.17 -11.39 2.62
C ASN A 199 -28.41 -11.04 1.15
N GLY A 200 -27.41 -11.27 0.30
CA GLY A 200 -27.46 -11.01 -1.14
C GLY A 200 -27.44 -9.53 -1.53
N THR A 201 -27.34 -8.61 -0.57
CA THR A 201 -27.33 -7.16 -0.80
C THR A 201 -25.92 -6.59 -0.64
N GLU A 202 -25.45 -5.83 -1.64
CA GLU A 202 -24.20 -5.08 -1.53
C GLU A 202 -24.39 -3.80 -0.72
N GLN A 203 -23.49 -3.56 0.24
CA GLN A 203 -23.42 -2.34 1.04
C GLN A 203 -22.02 -1.72 0.94
N THR A 204 -21.93 -0.42 1.20
CA THR A 204 -20.66 0.31 1.15
C THR A 204 -19.94 0.24 2.49
N PHE A 205 -18.62 0.07 2.45
CA PHE A 205 -17.79 0.29 3.63
C PHE A 205 -17.83 1.75 4.10
N GLN A 206 -17.60 1.91 5.41
CA GLN A 206 -17.38 3.19 6.08
C GLN A 206 -15.94 3.24 6.60
N THR A 207 -15.36 4.45 6.66
CA THR A 207 -14.08 4.64 7.34
C THR A 207 -14.32 4.64 8.85
N MET A 208 -13.78 3.64 9.52
CA MET A 208 -13.74 3.55 10.98
C MET A 208 -12.48 4.27 11.49
N PRO A 209 -12.54 4.94 12.66
CA PRO A 209 -11.45 5.78 13.14
C PRO A 209 -10.20 5.00 13.58
N GLY A 210 -10.36 3.76 14.06
CA GLY A 210 -9.31 3.05 14.79
C GLY A 210 -9.29 3.42 16.27
N GLN A 211 -8.84 2.49 17.11
CA GLN A 211 -8.72 2.63 18.57
C GLN A 211 -10.04 2.97 19.32
N GLU A 212 -11.20 2.89 18.67
CA GLU A 212 -12.48 3.25 19.29
C GLU A 212 -12.98 2.24 20.33
N ARG A 213 -12.44 1.02 20.33
CA ARG A 213 -12.76 -0.04 21.30
C ARG A 213 -11.63 -1.07 21.41
N GLN A 214 -11.75 -1.98 22.38
CA GLN A 214 -10.80 -3.10 22.48
C GLN A 214 -10.92 -4.02 21.25
N GLY A 215 -9.77 -4.46 20.73
CA GLY A 215 -9.69 -5.48 19.68
C GLY A 215 -9.78 -4.97 18.25
N VAL A 216 -9.92 -3.66 18.01
CA VAL A 216 -9.83 -3.04 16.67
C VAL A 216 -8.43 -2.48 16.40
N PRO A 217 -8.07 -2.23 15.12
CA PRO A 217 -6.77 -1.66 14.76
C PRO A 217 -6.53 -0.29 15.39
N TRP A 218 -5.26 0.07 15.57
CA TRP A 218 -4.84 1.38 16.07
C TRP A 218 -5.02 2.52 15.07
N VAL A 219 -5.18 2.16 13.80
CA VAL A 219 -5.26 3.08 12.66
C VAL A 219 -6.62 2.94 11.99
N PRO A 220 -7.04 3.92 11.17
CA PRO A 220 -8.27 3.82 10.40
C PRO A 220 -8.33 2.53 9.57
N TYR A 221 -9.54 1.97 9.46
CA TYR A 221 -9.84 0.77 8.69
C TYR A 221 -11.22 0.90 8.04
N LEU A 222 -11.57 0.00 7.12
CA LEU A 222 -12.91 -0.07 6.53
C LEU A 222 -13.79 -1.04 7.33
N GLY A 223 -14.97 -0.59 7.73
CA GLY A 223 -15.95 -1.39 8.47
C GLY A 223 -17.38 -0.90 8.21
N HIS A 224 -18.31 -1.23 9.10
CA HIS A 224 -19.68 -0.74 9.04
C HIS A 224 -20.32 -0.76 10.43
N ALA A 225 -21.08 0.28 10.78
CA ALA A 225 -21.71 0.39 12.11
C ALA A 225 -22.62 -0.81 12.46
N ASP A 226 -23.32 -1.37 11.47
CA ASP A 226 -24.22 -2.52 11.66
C ASP A 226 -23.49 -3.87 11.80
N PHE A 227 -22.19 -3.90 11.50
CA PHE A 227 -21.33 -5.09 11.49
C PHE A 227 -20.05 -4.79 12.28
N PRO A 228 -20.13 -4.67 13.61
CA PRO A 228 -19.06 -4.09 14.43
C PRO A 228 -17.72 -4.81 14.29
N ASP A 229 -17.74 -6.12 14.02
CA ASP A 229 -16.53 -6.94 13.90
C ASP A 229 -16.01 -7.10 12.46
N LEU A 230 -16.74 -6.60 11.45
CA LEU A 230 -16.29 -6.59 10.06
C LEU A 230 -15.14 -5.60 9.88
N ARG A 231 -14.05 -6.05 9.25
CA ARG A 231 -12.87 -5.21 9.02
C ARG A 231 -12.24 -5.48 7.66
N LEU A 232 -11.78 -4.42 7.03
CA LEU A 232 -10.89 -4.46 5.88
C LEU A 232 -9.82 -3.38 6.02
N ALA A 233 -8.56 -3.79 5.99
CA ALA A 233 -7.38 -2.94 5.90
C ALA A 233 -6.55 -3.34 4.67
N ALA A 234 -5.40 -2.70 4.47
CA ALA A 234 -4.60 -2.93 3.26
C ALA A 234 -3.96 -4.33 3.24
N GLU A 235 -3.67 -4.87 4.42
CA GLU A 235 -2.92 -6.11 4.61
C GLU A 235 -3.76 -7.24 5.22
N PHE A 236 -4.94 -6.92 5.77
CA PHE A 236 -5.78 -7.92 6.39
C PHE A 236 -7.27 -7.60 6.24
N LEU A 237 -8.08 -8.62 6.45
CA LEU A 237 -9.53 -8.54 6.57
C LEU A 237 -10.03 -9.45 7.70
N VAL A 238 -11.25 -9.17 8.15
CA VAL A 238 -12.00 -9.99 9.11
C VAL A 238 -13.45 -10.00 8.64
N PRO A 239 -13.93 -11.10 8.01
CA PRO A 239 -15.34 -11.27 7.73
C PRO A 239 -16.11 -11.52 9.04
N THR A 240 -17.44 -11.42 9.03
CA THR A 240 -18.22 -11.62 10.26
C THR A 240 -19.60 -12.20 9.96
N GLN A 241 -20.40 -12.45 11.00
CA GLN A 241 -21.80 -12.82 10.89
C GLN A 241 -22.68 -11.83 11.63
N LYS A 242 -23.93 -11.70 11.17
CA LYS A 242 -24.99 -10.98 11.86
C LYS A 242 -26.23 -11.86 11.89
N ASP A 243 -26.73 -12.14 13.09
CA ASP A 243 -27.95 -12.93 13.30
C ASP A 243 -27.91 -14.30 12.57
N GLY A 244 -26.73 -14.94 12.56
CA GLY A 244 -26.48 -16.22 11.89
C GLY A 244 -26.34 -16.14 10.36
N SER A 245 -26.33 -14.95 9.78
CA SER A 245 -26.11 -14.71 8.35
C SER A 245 -24.71 -14.17 8.09
N ASP A 246 -24.06 -14.65 7.03
CA ASP A 246 -22.73 -14.23 6.66
C ASP A 246 -22.67 -12.78 6.16
N VAL A 247 -21.65 -12.07 6.63
CA VAL A 247 -21.28 -10.73 6.21
C VAL A 247 -19.90 -10.81 5.58
N SER A 248 -19.87 -10.79 4.25
CA SER A 248 -18.66 -11.02 3.46
C SER A 248 -17.98 -9.71 3.07
N VAL A 249 -16.65 -9.74 3.05
CA VAL A 249 -15.82 -8.71 2.41
C VAL A 249 -15.72 -9.02 0.91
N VAL A 250 -16.15 -8.09 0.07
CA VAL A 250 -16.05 -8.22 -1.38
C VAL A 250 -15.04 -7.21 -1.92
N GLN A 251 -14.05 -7.70 -2.65
CA GLN A 251 -13.10 -6.89 -3.38
C GLN A 251 -13.27 -7.15 -4.87
N SER A 252 -13.42 -6.10 -5.67
CA SER A 252 -13.80 -6.23 -7.08
C SER A 252 -12.93 -5.40 -7.99
N TYR A 253 -12.66 -5.96 -9.17
CA TYR A 253 -12.00 -5.33 -10.29
C TYR A 253 -12.93 -5.27 -11.49
N THR A 254 -13.05 -4.10 -12.13
CA THR A 254 -13.75 -3.95 -13.40
C THR A 254 -12.75 -3.63 -14.49
N ALA A 255 -12.69 -4.46 -15.52
CA ALA A 255 -11.73 -4.33 -16.61
C ALA A 255 -12.00 -3.03 -17.42
N PRO A 256 -11.04 -2.09 -17.48
CA PRO A 256 -11.24 -0.82 -18.19
C PRO A 256 -11.18 -0.96 -19.72
N TYR A 257 -10.57 -2.04 -20.21
CA TYR A 257 -10.41 -2.41 -21.62
C TYR A 257 -10.25 -3.93 -21.74
N ASP A 258 -10.22 -4.44 -22.97
CA ASP A 258 -9.99 -5.86 -23.26
C ASP A 258 -8.55 -6.25 -22.91
N VAL A 259 -8.33 -7.22 -22.02
CA VAL A 259 -7.00 -7.54 -21.49
C VAL A 259 -6.89 -8.97 -20.94
N ALA A 260 -5.75 -9.60 -21.19
CA ALA A 260 -5.34 -10.82 -20.48
C ALA A 260 -4.69 -10.45 -19.15
N VAL A 261 -5.26 -10.96 -18.06
CA VAL A 261 -4.86 -10.64 -16.68
C VAL A 261 -4.35 -11.88 -15.98
N SER A 262 -3.15 -11.79 -15.42
CA SER A 262 -2.63 -12.73 -14.43
C SER A 262 -3.06 -12.31 -13.03
N ILE A 263 -3.62 -13.26 -12.27
CA ILE A 263 -3.99 -13.12 -10.86
C ILE A 263 -2.90 -13.76 -9.99
N ASP A 264 -2.28 -12.96 -9.14
CA ASP A 264 -1.48 -13.41 -7.99
C ASP A 264 -2.17 -12.95 -6.70
N ALA A 265 -2.71 -13.89 -5.94
CA ALA A 265 -3.50 -13.58 -4.75
C ALA A 265 -3.21 -14.54 -3.60
N ARG A 266 -3.04 -14.00 -2.41
CA ARG A 266 -2.76 -14.76 -1.19
C ARG A 266 -3.76 -14.43 -0.09
N TRP A 267 -4.12 -15.45 0.68
CA TRP A 267 -4.86 -15.34 1.93
C TRP A 267 -4.20 -16.26 2.94
N LYS A 268 -3.81 -15.70 4.09
CA LYS A 268 -3.22 -16.44 5.20
C LYS A 268 -4.05 -16.18 6.44
N VAL A 269 -4.75 -17.22 6.86
CA VAL A 269 -5.68 -17.20 7.99
C VAL A 269 -4.91 -17.38 9.29
N SER A 270 -5.34 -16.68 10.33
CA SER A 270 -4.80 -16.83 11.67
C SER A 270 -4.86 -18.29 12.13
N SER A 271 -3.78 -18.77 12.75
CA SER A 271 -3.77 -20.10 13.38
C SER A 271 -4.71 -20.22 14.58
N LYS A 272 -5.39 -19.13 14.97
CA LYS A 272 -6.40 -19.08 16.02
C LYS A 272 -7.83 -19.24 15.49
N SER A 273 -8.02 -19.19 14.18
CA SER A 273 -9.31 -19.50 13.55
C SER A 273 -9.59 -21.00 13.68
N GLU A 274 -10.85 -21.38 13.92
CA GLU A 274 -11.26 -22.76 14.12
C GLU A 274 -11.50 -23.48 12.78
N ASP A 275 -12.10 -22.77 11.81
CA ASP A 275 -12.57 -23.31 10.54
C ASP A 275 -12.17 -22.46 9.32
N GLY A 276 -11.59 -21.29 9.54
CA GLY A 276 -11.06 -20.39 8.53
C GLY A 276 -12.13 -19.62 7.77
N ILE A 277 -11.79 -19.19 6.56
CA ILE A 277 -12.69 -18.37 5.72
C ILE A 277 -13.24 -19.15 4.53
N GLY A 278 -14.39 -18.71 4.03
CA GLY A 278 -14.90 -19.09 2.71
C GLY A 278 -14.41 -18.09 1.66
N LEU A 279 -13.87 -18.58 0.55
CA LEU A 279 -13.46 -17.77 -0.60
C LEU A 279 -14.24 -18.18 -1.84
N VAL A 280 -14.90 -17.21 -2.47
CA VAL A 280 -15.52 -17.35 -3.78
C VAL A 280 -14.92 -16.32 -4.73
N ILE A 281 -14.42 -16.78 -5.87
CA ILE A 281 -13.96 -15.91 -6.96
C ILE A 281 -14.95 -16.00 -8.11
N LEU A 282 -15.49 -14.85 -8.53
CA LEU A 282 -16.49 -14.76 -9.58
C LEU A 282 -16.00 -13.92 -10.75
N VAL A 283 -16.37 -14.31 -11.96
CA VAL A 283 -16.29 -13.48 -13.17
C VAL A 283 -17.71 -13.26 -13.68
N ASN A 284 -18.14 -12.00 -13.75
CA ASN A 284 -19.51 -11.64 -14.16
C ASN A 284 -20.57 -12.47 -13.41
N ASP A 285 -20.44 -12.53 -12.08
CA ASP A 285 -21.30 -13.26 -11.15
C ASP A 285 -21.35 -14.79 -11.35
N THR A 286 -20.50 -15.34 -12.21
CA THR A 286 -20.28 -16.79 -12.34
C THR A 286 -19.08 -17.22 -11.49
N PRO A 287 -19.25 -18.12 -10.51
CA PRO A 287 -18.14 -18.65 -9.74
C PRO A 287 -17.15 -19.40 -10.63
N ILE A 288 -15.87 -19.07 -10.50
CA ILE A 288 -14.75 -19.76 -11.18
C ILE A 288 -13.85 -20.50 -10.18
N MET A 289 -14.06 -20.26 -8.89
CA MET A 289 -13.43 -20.94 -7.76
C MET A 289 -14.28 -20.75 -6.51
N GLU A 290 -14.46 -21.81 -5.75
CA GLU A 290 -15.04 -21.82 -4.41
C GLU A 290 -14.13 -22.69 -3.53
N GLN A 291 -13.68 -22.15 -2.40
CA GLN A 291 -12.69 -22.82 -1.56
C GLN A 291 -12.86 -22.41 -0.10
N GLN A 292 -12.78 -23.39 0.80
CA GLN A 292 -12.53 -23.14 2.22
C GLN A 292 -11.02 -22.99 2.45
N VAL A 293 -10.60 -21.88 3.06
CA VAL A 293 -9.20 -21.59 3.36
C VAL A 293 -9.01 -21.64 4.88
N LYS A 294 -8.36 -22.71 5.37
CA LYS A 294 -8.13 -22.91 6.81
C LYS A 294 -6.80 -22.33 7.31
N THR A 295 -5.78 -22.32 6.47
CA THR A 295 -4.41 -21.90 6.84
C THR A 295 -3.88 -20.88 5.85
N GLU A 296 -3.65 -21.30 4.61
CA GLU A 296 -3.14 -20.44 3.56
C GLU A 296 -3.62 -20.91 2.19
N LEU A 297 -3.90 -19.96 1.31
CA LEU A 297 -4.11 -20.18 -0.11
C LEU A 297 -3.29 -19.15 -0.88
N HIS A 298 -2.49 -19.63 -1.85
CA HIS A 298 -1.81 -18.78 -2.82
C HIS A 298 -2.22 -19.20 -4.22
N ILE A 299 -2.97 -18.33 -4.90
CA ILE A 299 -3.22 -18.42 -6.33
C ILE A 299 -2.08 -17.69 -7.02
N LYS A 300 -1.31 -18.43 -7.83
CA LYS A 300 -0.19 -17.89 -8.57
C LYS A 300 -0.45 -18.01 -10.07
N ASP A 301 -0.23 -16.91 -10.79
CA ASP A 301 -0.28 -16.84 -12.25
C ASP A 301 -1.53 -17.47 -12.87
N ARG A 302 -2.72 -17.20 -12.29
CA ARG A 302 -3.98 -17.62 -12.91
C ARG A 302 -4.40 -16.61 -13.96
N HIS A 303 -4.36 -17.03 -15.22
CA HIS A 303 -4.65 -16.16 -16.36
C HIS A 303 -6.13 -16.18 -16.75
N ILE A 304 -6.72 -15.01 -16.93
CA ILE A 304 -8.11 -14.82 -17.40
C ILE A 304 -8.14 -13.68 -18.42
N PHE A 305 -8.80 -13.89 -19.55
CA PHE A 305 -9.10 -12.80 -20.47
C PHE A 305 -10.40 -12.10 -20.07
N PHE A 306 -10.33 -10.78 -19.93
CA PHE A 306 -11.47 -9.93 -19.64
C PHE A 306 -11.78 -9.05 -20.84
N LYS A 307 -13.08 -8.91 -21.16
CA LYS A 307 -13.58 -7.83 -21.99
C LYS A 307 -13.77 -6.57 -21.16
N ARG A 308 -13.73 -5.42 -21.80
CA ARG A 308 -14.08 -4.14 -21.18
C ARG A 308 -15.43 -4.24 -20.46
N GLY A 309 -15.44 -3.89 -19.18
CA GLY A 309 -16.62 -3.92 -18.32
C GLY A 309 -16.83 -5.24 -17.59
N ASP A 310 -16.10 -6.31 -17.93
CA ASP A 310 -16.15 -7.55 -17.15
C ASP A 310 -15.68 -7.28 -15.72
N ARG A 311 -16.31 -7.98 -14.77
CA ARG A 311 -16.07 -7.80 -13.33
C ARG A 311 -15.54 -9.08 -12.70
N LEU A 312 -14.37 -8.99 -12.09
CA LEU A 312 -13.78 -10.01 -11.22
C LEU A 312 -14.11 -9.66 -9.77
N ARG A 313 -14.61 -10.60 -8.99
CA ARG A 313 -14.95 -10.41 -7.57
C ARG A 313 -14.27 -11.49 -6.73
N PHE A 314 -13.70 -11.08 -5.61
CA PHE A 314 -13.22 -11.93 -4.54
C PHE A 314 -14.16 -11.70 -3.36
N SER A 315 -14.99 -12.68 -3.02
CA SER A 315 -15.91 -12.64 -1.88
C SER A 315 -15.35 -13.52 -0.77
N ILE A 316 -15.08 -12.91 0.38
CA ILE A 316 -14.53 -13.58 1.55
C ILE A 316 -15.60 -13.56 2.65
N SER A 317 -16.14 -14.72 2.99
CA SER A 317 -17.14 -14.93 4.05
C SER A 317 -16.48 -15.62 5.25
N PRO A 318 -17.10 -15.57 6.45
CA PRO A 318 -16.76 -16.57 7.47
C PRO A 318 -17.24 -17.95 6.99
N ASN A 319 -16.81 -19.00 7.69
CA ASN A 319 -17.45 -20.32 7.60
C ASN A 319 -18.49 -20.46 8.74
N ASP A 320 -18.45 -21.54 9.51
CA ASP A 320 -19.36 -21.78 10.63
C ASP A 320 -19.09 -20.82 11.80
N THR A 321 -17.83 -20.46 12.04
CA THR A 321 -17.43 -19.55 13.14
C THR A 321 -16.64 -18.34 12.66
N PRO A 322 -17.14 -17.10 12.84
CA PRO A 322 -16.43 -15.89 12.38
C PRO A 322 -15.31 -15.44 13.33
N TRP A 323 -15.14 -16.13 14.47
CA TRP A 323 -14.31 -15.63 15.56
C TRP A 323 -12.83 -15.82 15.23
N VAL A 324 -12.08 -14.70 15.24
CA VAL A 324 -10.63 -14.69 15.03
C VAL A 324 -10.20 -15.11 13.62
N ASP A 325 -11.09 -14.98 12.64
CA ASP A 325 -10.82 -15.11 11.19
C ASP A 325 -10.00 -13.95 10.60
N TYR A 326 -9.08 -13.43 11.41
CA TYR A 326 -8.07 -12.51 10.94
C TYR A 326 -7.29 -13.16 9.82
N THR A 327 -7.38 -12.57 8.64
CA THR A 327 -6.78 -13.09 7.43
C THR A 327 -5.89 -12.03 6.82
N GLU A 328 -4.59 -12.29 6.76
CA GLU A 328 -3.69 -11.48 5.94
C GLU A 328 -3.99 -11.75 4.48
N HIS A 329 -4.07 -10.71 3.65
CA HIS A 329 -4.37 -10.87 2.24
C HIS A 329 -3.57 -9.93 1.35
N ARG A 330 -3.41 -10.32 0.08
CA ARG A 330 -3.01 -9.42 -1.00
C ARG A 330 -3.52 -9.98 -2.32
N ILE A 331 -4.11 -9.13 -3.15
CA ILE A 331 -4.58 -9.49 -4.50
C ILE A 331 -3.90 -8.55 -5.49
N ARG A 332 -3.24 -9.12 -6.50
CA ARG A 332 -2.51 -8.41 -7.55
C ARG A 332 -2.99 -8.89 -8.90
N LEU A 333 -3.34 -7.93 -9.75
CA LEU A 333 -3.81 -8.18 -11.12
C LEU A 333 -2.82 -7.52 -12.09
N SER A 334 -2.16 -8.31 -12.92
CA SER A 334 -1.15 -7.80 -13.88
C SER A 334 -1.55 -8.11 -15.31
N ALA A 335 -1.23 -7.21 -16.24
CA ALA A 335 -1.38 -7.48 -17.67
C ALA A 335 -0.28 -8.44 -18.16
N ASP A 336 -0.66 -9.50 -18.86
CA ASP A 336 0.29 -10.43 -19.49
C ASP A 336 0.96 -9.80 -20.73
N ILE A 337 0.17 -9.02 -21.48
CA ILE A 337 0.57 -8.32 -22.69
C ILE A 337 -0.16 -6.98 -22.70
N PHE A 338 0.56 -5.87 -22.86
CA PHE A 338 -0.09 -4.59 -23.12
C PHE A 338 -0.64 -4.57 -24.54
N PRO A 339 -1.91 -4.19 -24.78
CA PRO A 339 -2.32 -3.80 -26.11
C PRO A 339 -1.51 -2.56 -26.51
N THR A 340 -0.66 -2.71 -27.52
CA THR A 340 0.39 -1.76 -27.92
C THR A 340 -0.13 -0.45 -28.52
N SER A 341 -1.40 -0.06 -28.35
CA SER A 341 -1.97 1.04 -29.14
C SER A 341 -2.98 1.97 -28.47
N GLU A 342 -3.46 1.75 -27.24
CA GLU A 342 -4.55 2.60 -26.71
C GLU A 342 -4.21 3.52 -25.53
N LEU A 343 -3.08 3.35 -24.84
CA LEU A 343 -2.77 4.16 -23.64
C LEU A 343 -1.84 5.38 -23.87
N LEU A 344 -1.45 5.67 -25.12
CA LEU A 344 -0.78 6.94 -25.48
C LEU A 344 -1.77 8.07 -25.83
N ARG A 345 -3.07 7.88 -25.57
CA ARG A 345 -4.10 8.89 -25.85
C ARG A 345 -4.97 9.22 -24.64
N THR A 346 -4.36 9.63 -23.54
CA THR A 346 -5.02 10.57 -22.63
C THR A 346 -4.02 11.64 -22.22
N LYS A 347 -4.44 12.88 -22.46
CA LYS A 347 -3.69 14.14 -22.40
C LYS A 347 -3.12 14.46 -21.02
#